data_AF-A0A0F9IRG7-F1
#
_entry.id   AF-A0A0F9IRG7-F1
#
_cell.length_a   1.000
_cell.length_b   1.000
_cell.length_c   1.000
_cell.angle_alpha   90.00
_cell.angle_beta   90.00
_cell.angle_gamma   90.00
#
_symmetry.space_group_name_H-M   'P 1'
#
loop_
_entity.id
_entity.type
_entity.pdbx_description
1 polymer ?
#
loop_
_entity_poly.entity_id
_entity_poly.type
_entity_poly.pdbx_seq_one_letter_code
_entity_poly.pdbx_strand_id
1 'polypeptide(L)'
;MDWYKDQIEPEVIDVVRLLRDNGFNTISSCGHKHWVETEWIVEGGLKILHDLLFNAGHRNYSITIDLEFLGGTGLRCFATLKLL
;
A
#
# COMPACT_ATOMS: atom_id res chain seq x y z
N MET A 1 -2.53 -15.48 -17.64
CA MET A 1 -2.54 -14.00 -17.61
C MET A 1 -1.90 -13.57 -16.31
N ASP A 2 -0.97 -12.62 -16.37
CA ASP A 2 -0.29 -12.09 -15.18
C ASP A 2 -1.10 -10.88 -14.72
N TRP A 3 -1.99 -11.08 -13.75
CA TRP A 3 -2.88 -10.04 -13.22
C TRP A 3 -2.13 -8.76 -12.87
N TYR A 4 -0.87 -8.86 -12.41
CA TYR A 4 -0.03 -7.71 -12.12
C TYR A 4 0.27 -6.86 -13.35
N LYS A 5 0.54 -7.47 -14.50
CA LYS A 5 0.84 -6.73 -15.74
C LYS A 5 -0.39 -6.03 -16.32
N ASP A 6 -1.57 -6.60 -16.07
CA ASP A 6 -2.81 -6.09 -16.63
C ASP A 6 -3.49 -5.05 -15.73
N GLN A 7 -3.18 -5.03 -14.43
CA GLN A 7 -3.91 -4.23 -13.44
C GLN A 7 -3.05 -3.27 -12.62
N ILE A 8 -1.72 -3.44 -12.64
CA ILE A 8 -0.78 -2.70 -11.81
C ILE A 8 0.26 -2.03 -12.70
N GLU A 9 0.59 -0.77 -12.39
CA GLU A 9 1.62 -0.04 -13.11
C GLU A 9 2.99 -0.70 -12.92
N PRO A 10 3.79 -0.90 -13.99
CA PRO A 10 5.08 -1.58 -13.92
C PRO A 10 6.00 -1.08 -12.80
N GLU A 11 5.98 0.23 -12.56
CA GLU A 11 6.81 0.93 -11.59
C GLU A 11 6.47 0.60 -10.13
N VAL A 12 5.25 0.12 -9.87
CA VAL A 12 4.80 -0.26 -8.51
C VAL A 12 4.58 -1.76 -8.35
N ILE A 13 4.70 -2.57 -9.41
CA ILE A 13 4.48 -4.03 -9.36
C ILE A 13 5.31 -4.69 -8.26
N ASP A 14 6.59 -4.35 -8.15
CA ASP A 14 7.50 -4.98 -7.18
C ASP A 14 7.09 -4.65 -5.74
N VAL A 15 6.65 -3.42 -5.50
CA VAL A 15 6.15 -2.98 -4.20
C VAL A 15 4.82 -3.66 -3.88
N VAL A 16 3.90 -3.72 -4.83
CA VAL A 16 2.60 -4.39 -4.67
C VAL A 16 2.80 -5.88 -4.36
N ARG A 17 3.74 -6.55 -5.05
CA ARG A 17 4.10 -7.94 -4.78
C ARG A 17 4.70 -8.10 -3.38
N LEU A 18 5.69 -7.28 -3.03
CA LEU A 18 6.31 -7.29 -1.71
C LEU A 18 5.27 -7.16 -0.59
N LEU A 19 4.34 -6.20 -0.71
CA LEU A 19 3.28 -5.99 0.27
C LEU A 19 2.36 -7.21 0.39
N ARG A 20 1.88 -7.75 -0.73
CA ARG A 20 0.98 -8.92 -0.74
C ARG A 20 1.66 -10.19 -0.23
N ASP A 21 2.92 -10.41 -0.59
CA ASP A 21 3.72 -11.55 -0.12
C ASP A 21 3.96 -11.49 1.40
N ASN A 22 3.81 -10.32 2.01
CA ASN A 22 3.93 -10.08 3.45
C ASN A 22 2.58 -9.84 4.14
N GLY A 23 1.47 -10.21 3.49
CA GLY A 23 0.13 -10.20 4.09
C GLY A 23 -0.59 -8.86 4.07
N PHE A 24 -0.06 -7.85 3.38
CA PHE A 24 -0.76 -6.59 3.15
C PHE A 24 -1.62 -6.70 1.90
N ASN A 25 -2.95 -6.67 2.08
CA ASN A 25 -3.86 -6.48 0.96
C ASN A 25 -3.66 -5.08 0.38
N THR A 26 -3.51 -5.01 -0.93
CA THR A 26 -3.40 -3.76 -1.67
C THR A 26 -4.52 -3.65 -2.67
N ILE A 27 -5.08 -2.45 -2.79
CA ILE A 27 -6.05 -2.11 -3.83
C ILE A 27 -5.36 -1.28 -4.91
N SER A 28 -5.93 -1.31 -6.11
CA SER A 28 -5.40 -0.51 -7.23
C SER A 28 -5.54 0.97 -6.89
N SER A 29 -4.42 1.70 -6.92
CA SER A 29 -4.43 3.16 -6.85
C SER A 29 -5.34 3.68 -7.96
N CYS A 30 -6.33 4.47 -7.57
CA CYS A 30 -7.37 5.06 -8.42
C CYS A 30 -6.82 6.06 -9.45
N GLY A 31 -6.00 5.58 -10.40
CA GLY A 31 -5.48 6.34 -11.54
C GLY A 31 -4.28 7.25 -11.25
N HIS A 32 -3.66 7.16 -10.07
CA HIS A 32 -2.49 7.95 -9.71
C HIS A 32 -1.19 7.17 -9.87
N LYS A 33 -0.26 7.71 -10.67
CA LYS A 33 1.04 7.11 -10.96
C LYS A 33 1.95 7.01 -9.74
N HIS A 34 2.54 5.85 -9.51
CA HIS A 34 3.47 5.57 -8.40
C HIS A 34 2.81 5.47 -7.02
N TRP A 35 1.50 5.23 -6.96
CA TRP A 35 0.76 5.11 -5.71
C TRP A 35 0.32 3.67 -5.48
N VAL A 36 0.37 3.24 -4.22
CA VAL A 36 -0.13 1.93 -3.76
C VAL A 36 -0.97 2.16 -2.51
N GLU A 37 -2.24 1.76 -2.55
CA GLU A 37 -3.13 1.85 -1.40
C GLU A 37 -3.30 0.47 -0.75
N THR A 38 -3.26 0.44 0.57
CA THR A 38 -3.50 -0.77 1.37
C THR A 38 -4.96 -0.86 1.79
N GLU A 39 -5.51 -2.06 1.97
CA GLU A 39 -6.94 -2.21 2.29
C GLU A 39 -7.27 -1.87 3.75
N TRP A 40 -6.41 -2.32 4.68
CA TRP A 40 -6.54 -2.13 6.12
C TRP A 40 -5.17 -2.13 6.78
N ILE A 41 -4.96 -1.21 7.73
CA ILE A 41 -3.77 -1.19 8.58
C ILE A 41 -4.17 -1.38 10.04
N VAL A 42 -3.60 -2.43 10.64
CA VAL A 42 -3.70 -2.71 12.08
C VAL A 42 -2.72 -1.84 12.88
N GLU A 43 -2.93 -1.76 14.18
CA GLU A 43 -2.01 -1.06 15.10
C GLU A 43 -0.56 -1.56 14.92
N GLY A 44 0.39 -0.63 14.82
CA GLY A 44 1.79 -0.93 14.52
C GLY A 44 2.08 -1.23 13.03
N GLY A 45 1.06 -1.33 12.18
CA GLY A 45 1.22 -1.64 10.76
C GLY A 45 2.02 -0.61 9.97
N LEU A 46 2.06 0.65 10.39
CA LEU A 46 2.93 1.68 9.80
C LEU A 46 4.42 1.33 9.96
N LYS A 47 4.82 0.85 11.15
CA LYS A 47 6.21 0.43 11.39
C LYS A 47 6.55 -0.79 10.55
N ILE A 48 5.64 -1.76 10.48
CA ILE A 48 5.83 -2.98 9.67
C ILE A 48 5.97 -2.62 8.19
N LEU A 49 5.11 -1.74 7.67
CA LEU A 49 5.19 -1.22 6.29
C LEU A 49 6.52 -0.52 6.04
N HIS A 50 6.94 0.38 6.94
CA HIS A 50 8.22 1.08 6.83
C HIS A 50 9.39 0.11 6.81
N ASP A 51 9.46 -0.80 7.78
CA ASP A 51 10.53 -1.79 7.90
C ASP A 51 10.59 -2.68 6.66
N LEU A 52 9.44 -3.10 6.14
CA LEU A 52 9.37 -3.95 4.95
C LEU A 52 9.92 -3.23 3.71
N LEU A 53 9.45 -2.02 3.44
CA LEU A 53 9.94 -1.20 2.32
C LEU A 53 11.43 -0.89 2.46
N PHE A 54 11.86 -0.53 3.67
CA PHE A 54 13.26 -0.24 3.95
C PHE A 54 14.15 -1.48 3.80
N ASN A 55 13.73 -2.63 4.29
CA ASN A 55 14.51 -3.87 4.17
C ASN A 55 14.57 -4.37 2.72
N ALA A 56 13.53 -4.11 1.91
CA ALA A 56 13.53 -4.39 0.47
C ALA A 56 14.36 -3.41 -0.38
N GLY A 57 14.96 -2.39 0.23
CA GLY A 57 15.82 -1.43 -0.47
C GLY A 57 15.11 -0.17 -0.98
N HIS A 58 13.80 -0.02 -0.76
CA HIS A 58 13.11 1.23 -1.05
C HIS A 58 13.55 2.31 -0.05
N ARG A 59 13.99 3.46 -0.56
CA ARG A 59 14.48 4.59 0.26
C ARG A 59 13.71 5.88 0.02
N ASN A 60 13.09 6.01 -1.15
CA ASN A 60 12.38 7.20 -1.58
C ASN A 60 10.88 6.88 -1.67
N TYR A 61 10.19 7.06 -0.56
CA TYR A 61 8.75 6.90 -0.50
C TYR A 61 8.13 7.75 0.61
N SER A 62 6.85 8.05 0.49
CA SER A 62 6.03 8.62 1.56
C SER A 62 4.87 7.70 1.90
N ILE A 63 4.62 7.49 3.19
CA ILE A 63 3.44 6.77 3.69
C ILE A 63 2.49 7.80 4.30
N THR A 64 1.28 7.88 3.78
CA THR A 64 0.18 8.66 4.33
C THR A 64 -0.80 7.70 5.00
N ILE A 65 -1.29 8.05 6.20
CA ILE A 65 -2.35 7.30 6.87
C ILE A 65 -3.66 8.06 6.70
N ASP A 66 -4.65 7.37 6.15
CA ASP A 66 -5.97 7.90 5.88
C ASP A 66 -7.00 7.19 6.77
N LEU A 67 -7.89 7.98 7.36
CA LEU A 67 -8.96 7.52 8.24
C LEU A 67 -10.30 7.86 7.60
N GLU A 68 -11.06 6.84 7.24
CA GLU A 68 -12.40 6.98 6.67
C GLU A 68 -13.47 6.58 7.69
N PHE A 69 -14.47 7.45 7.86
CA PHE A 69 -15.62 7.17 8.73
C PHE A 69 -16.67 6.37 7.95
N LEU A 70 -16.88 5.11 8.35
CA LEU A 70 -17.94 4.26 7.86
C LEU A 70 -19.14 4.46 8.79
N GLY A 71 -20.07 5.34 8.40
CA GLY A 71 -21.17 5.84 9.23
C GLY A 71 -21.78 4.82 10.21
N GLY A 72 -22.06 5.27 11.44
CA GLY A 72 -22.59 4.45 12.54
C GLY A 72 -21.62 4.40 13.71
N THR A 73 -20.50 3.69 13.57
CA THR A 73 -19.39 3.60 14.57
C THR A 73 -18.06 3.11 13.96
N GLY A 74 -18.00 2.85 12.65
CA GLY A 74 -16.83 2.24 12.01
C GLY A 74 -15.79 3.28 11.59
N LEU A 75 -14.54 3.03 11.93
CA LEU A 75 -13.38 3.74 11.37
C LEU A 75 -12.60 2.75 10.52
N ARG A 76 -12.33 3.09 9.26
CA ARG A 76 -11.40 2.37 8.40
C ARG A 76 -10.07 3.12 8.38
N CYS A 77 -9.00 2.41 8.65
CA CYS A 77 -7.64 2.93 8.58
C CYS A 77 -6.90 2.24 7.44
N PHE A 78 -6.33 3.01 6.52
CA PHE A 78 -5.48 2.50 5.46
C PHE A 78 -4.25 3.39 5.29
N ALA A 79 -3.18 2.82 4.71
CA ALA A 79 -2.08 3.63 4.20
C ALA A 79 -2.12 3.73 2.69
N THR A 80 -1.69 4.90 2.28
CA THR A 80 -1.38 5.24 0.92
C THR A 80 0.12 5.46 0.80
N LEU A 81 0.79 4.65 -0.01
CA LEU A 81 2.21 4.74 -0.31
C LEU A 81 2.40 5.46 -1.64
N LYS A 82 3.33 6.43 -1.68
CA LYS A 82 3.79 7.08 -2.91
C LYS A 82 5.28 6.84 -3.08
N LEU A 83 5.69 6.29 -4.23
CA LEU A 83 7.10 6.15 -4.60
C LEU A 83 7.59 7.48 -5.23
N LEU A 84 8.81 7.90 -4.89
CA LEU A 84 9.41 9.19 -5.29
C LEU A 84 10.62 9.00 -6.20
#